data_AF-A0A3R7PDA4-F1
#
_entry.id   AF-A0A3R7PDA4-F1
#
_cell.length_a   1.000
_cell.length_b   1.000
_cell.length_c   1.000
_cell.angle_alpha   90.00
_cell.angle_beta   90.00
_cell.angle_gamma   90.00
#
_symmetry.space_group_name_H-M   'P 1'
#
loop_
_entity.id
_entity.type
_entity.pdbx_description
1 polymer ?
#
loop_
_entity_poly.entity_id
_entity_poly.type
_entity_poly.pdbx_seq_one_letter_code
_entity_poly.pdbx_strand_id
1 'polypeptide(L)'
;MQQVSEYTFAISHYVGRVKYDVHSFVFKNQDHISAELIQTMRKSANEHVRAMFCNKLTKTGNLTHESEDNFKGKKNLEAPKKTAKKDSRRFNTKSKGRMSQTRHVQTMGMNFRYSLIELLYKLTNSQPHFVRCIRSNMDYSGSLFDRDMIKHQVKYHAVCDTIRIRQQGFSHRIPYQEFLRR
;
A
#
# COMPACT_ATOMS: atom_id res chain seq x y z
N MET A 1 5.64 -8.57 -43.26
CA MET A 1 5.17 -7.86 -42.04
C MET A 1 5.81 -8.54 -40.84
N GLN A 2 6.62 -7.79 -40.11
CA GLN A 2 7.58 -8.30 -39.13
C GLN A 2 6.87 -8.60 -37.80
N GLN A 3 7.07 -9.81 -37.30
CA GLN A 3 6.48 -10.32 -36.06
C GLN A 3 7.07 -9.54 -34.87
N VAL A 4 6.30 -8.60 -34.31
CA VAL A 4 6.70 -7.89 -33.09
C VAL A 4 6.65 -8.90 -31.94
N SER A 5 7.81 -9.19 -31.36
CA SER A 5 7.93 -9.95 -30.12
C SER A 5 7.25 -9.16 -28.99
N GLU A 6 6.03 -9.54 -28.61
CA GLU A 6 5.41 -9.05 -27.37
C GLU A 6 6.23 -9.55 -26.17
N TYR A 7 7.01 -8.65 -25.57
CA TYR A 7 7.75 -8.93 -24.33
C TYR A 7 6.76 -9.23 -23.21
N THR A 8 6.46 -10.51 -23.04
CA THR A 8 5.47 -11.01 -22.07
C THR A 8 6.10 -12.09 -21.20
N PHE A 9 5.67 -12.17 -19.94
CA PHE A 9 5.99 -13.28 -19.05
C PHE A 9 4.73 -13.75 -18.34
N ALA A 10 4.78 -14.91 -17.68
CA ALA A 10 3.62 -15.42 -16.94
C ALA A 10 4.02 -15.80 -15.52
N ILE A 11 3.14 -15.52 -14.56
CA ILE A 11 3.27 -15.95 -13.16
C ILE A 11 2.11 -16.87 -12.83
N SER A 12 2.41 -18.00 -12.17
CA SER A 12 1.41 -18.87 -11.58
C SER A 12 0.99 -18.33 -10.21
N HIS A 13 -0.08 -17.53 -10.17
CA HIS A 13 -0.70 -17.09 -8.93
C HIS A 13 -1.55 -18.21 -8.33
N TYR A 14 -1.93 -18.06 -7.06
CA TYR A 14 -2.80 -19.03 -6.38
C TYR A 14 -4.13 -19.24 -7.12
N VAL A 15 -4.63 -18.23 -7.84
CA VAL A 15 -5.87 -18.28 -8.66
C VAL A 15 -5.67 -18.86 -10.06
N GLY A 16 -4.43 -19.09 -10.49
CA GLY A 16 -4.10 -19.52 -11.85
C GLY A 16 -2.95 -18.74 -12.49
N ARG A 17 -2.63 -19.13 -13.73
CA ARG A 17 -1.54 -18.53 -14.51
C ARG A 17 -2.01 -17.23 -15.15
N VAL A 18 -1.31 -16.14 -14.86
CA VAL A 18 -1.58 -14.81 -15.42
C VAL A 18 -0.42 -14.40 -16.31
N LYS A 19 -0.74 -13.93 -17.52
CA LYS A 19 0.23 -13.41 -18.49
C LYS A 19 0.31 -11.89 -18.34
N TYR A 20 1.53 -11.37 -18.24
CA TYR A 20 1.85 -9.96 -18.09
C TYR A 20 2.56 -9.46 -19.35
N ASP A 21 2.09 -8.34 -19.89
CA ASP A 21 2.78 -7.56 -20.91
C ASP A 21 3.70 -6.55 -20.23
N VAL A 22 5.00 -6.59 -20.58
CA VAL A 22 6.04 -5.72 -20.00
C VAL A 22 5.97 -4.30 -20.55
N HIS A 23 5.16 -4.05 -21.58
CA HIS A 23 5.03 -2.73 -22.18
C HIS A 23 4.72 -1.66 -21.13
N SER A 24 5.54 -0.60 -21.12
CA SER A 24 5.45 0.53 -20.18
C SER A 24 5.64 0.20 -18.69
N PHE A 25 6.13 -0.99 -18.31
CA PHE A 25 6.39 -1.34 -16.89
C PHE A 25 7.30 -0.33 -16.19
N VAL A 26 8.41 0.03 -16.82
CA VAL A 26 9.39 0.98 -16.26
C VAL A 26 8.78 2.36 -16.11
N PHE A 27 8.10 2.86 -17.15
CA PHE A 27 7.45 4.17 -17.14
C PHE A 27 6.39 4.28 -16.04
N LYS A 28 5.50 3.28 -15.93
CA LYS A 28 4.48 3.22 -14.87
C LYS A 28 5.08 3.14 -13.47
N ASN A 29 6.26 2.53 -13.32
CA ASN A 29 6.90 2.36 -12.03
C ASN A 29 7.73 3.58 -11.59
N GLN A 30 8.17 4.44 -12.51
CA GLN A 30 9.05 5.58 -12.21
C GLN A 30 8.39 6.66 -11.35
N ASP A 31 7.06 6.81 -11.41
CA ASP A 31 6.29 7.84 -10.69
C ASP A 31 6.90 9.25 -10.75
N HIS A 32 7.51 9.58 -11.88
CA HIS A 32 8.31 10.79 -11.98
C HIS A 32 7.44 12.00 -12.32
N ILE A 33 7.37 12.96 -11.39
CA ILE A 33 6.79 14.29 -11.62
C ILE A 33 7.91 15.31 -11.69
N SER A 34 7.94 16.12 -12.75
CA SER A 34 9.00 17.13 -12.93
C SER A 34 8.98 18.19 -11.83
N ALA A 35 10.17 18.65 -11.43
CA ALA A 35 10.30 19.67 -10.38
C ALA A 35 9.59 20.99 -10.76
N GLU A 36 9.58 21.35 -12.05
CA GLU A 36 8.90 22.54 -12.57
C GLU A 36 7.38 22.44 -12.40
N LEU A 37 6.80 21.27 -12.66
CA LEU A 37 5.38 21.04 -12.45
C LEU A 37 5.03 21.14 -10.96
N ILE A 38 5.81 20.49 -10.09
CA ILE A 38 5.63 20.59 -8.63
C ILE A 38 5.69 22.06 -8.18
N GLN A 39 6.67 22.82 -8.66
CA GLN A 39 6.84 24.21 -8.29
C GLN A 39 5.71 25.11 -8.79
N THR A 40 5.21 24.84 -9.99
CA THR A 40 4.05 25.53 -10.57
C THR A 40 2.81 25.27 -9.72
N MET A 41 2.55 24.03 -9.34
CA MET A 41 1.39 23.66 -8.52
C MET A 41 1.45 24.30 -7.12
N ARG A 42 2.63 24.44 -6.53
CA ARG A 42 2.83 25.18 -5.26
C ARG A 42 2.55 26.69 -5.36
N LYS A 43 2.66 27.26 -6.56
CA LYS A 43 2.35 28.68 -6.82
C LYS A 43 0.92 28.91 -7.30
N SER A 44 0.11 27.85 -7.40
CA SER A 44 -1.27 27.95 -7.84
C SER A 44 -2.05 28.95 -6.98
N ALA A 45 -2.93 29.72 -7.64
CA ALA A 45 -3.88 30.61 -6.99
C ALA A 45 -4.95 29.83 -6.20
N ASN A 46 -5.19 28.57 -6.58
CA ASN A 46 -6.11 27.70 -5.86
C ASN A 46 -5.42 27.15 -4.60
N GLU A 47 -5.98 27.48 -3.44
CA GLU A 47 -5.47 27.07 -2.13
C GLU A 47 -5.38 25.55 -1.97
N HIS A 48 -6.39 24.80 -2.43
CA HIS A 48 -6.43 23.35 -2.33
C HIS A 48 -5.32 22.70 -3.16
N VAL A 49 -5.08 23.23 -4.37
CA VAL A 49 -4.00 22.76 -5.24
C VAL A 49 -2.65 23.02 -4.56
N ARG A 50 -2.43 24.22 -4.01
CA ARG A 50 -1.20 24.52 -3.29
C ARG A 50 -1.01 23.59 -2.08
N ALA A 51 -2.06 23.35 -1.31
CA ALA A 51 -2.03 22.47 -0.14
C ALA A 51 -1.60 21.03 -0.51
N MET A 52 -2.17 20.45 -1.56
CA MET A 52 -1.82 19.09 -2.03
C MET A 52 -0.33 18.93 -2.35
N PHE A 53 0.32 19.97 -2.90
CA PHE A 53 1.72 19.93 -3.34
C PHE A 53 2.73 20.46 -2.29
N CYS A 54 2.25 20.95 -1.15
CA CYS A 54 3.06 21.38 -0.01
C CYS A 54 3.16 20.32 1.11
N ASN A 55 2.29 19.32 1.12
CA ASN A 55 2.26 18.27 2.14
C ASN A 55 3.55 17.42 2.14
N LYS A 56 3.97 17.02 3.35
CA LYS A 56 5.11 16.09 3.53
C LYS A 56 4.64 14.66 3.26
N LEU A 57 5.53 13.86 2.67
CA LEU A 57 5.27 12.43 2.49
C LEU A 57 5.69 11.65 3.74
N THR A 58 4.91 10.64 4.09
CA THR A 58 5.35 9.56 4.98
C THR A 58 6.48 8.77 4.32
N LYS A 59 7.17 7.93 5.11
CA LYS A 59 8.14 6.96 4.55
C LYS A 59 7.53 5.98 3.53
N THR A 60 6.21 5.80 3.58
CA THR A 60 5.42 4.95 2.67
C THR A 60 4.93 5.68 1.42
N GLY A 61 5.23 6.97 1.25
CA GLY A 61 4.78 7.75 0.10
C GLY A 61 3.34 8.28 0.21
N ASN A 62 2.70 8.16 1.38
CA ASN A 62 1.37 8.71 1.62
C ASN A 62 1.45 10.21 1.96
N LEU A 63 0.48 10.98 1.49
CA LEU A 63 0.31 12.38 1.88
C LEU A 63 -0.06 12.45 3.36
N THR A 64 0.76 13.13 4.16
CA THR A 64 0.34 13.50 5.52
C THR A 64 -0.53 14.75 5.44
N HIS A 65 -1.76 14.68 5.93
CA HIS A 65 -2.46 15.87 6.37
C HIS A 65 -1.83 16.25 7.71
N GLU A 66 -1.36 17.50 7.87
CA GLU A 66 -1.12 18.03 9.21
C GLU A 66 -2.51 18.22 9.85
N SER A 67 -3.11 17.14 10.37
CA SER A 67 -4.10 17.31 11.43
C SER A 67 -3.35 17.96 12.59
N GLU A 68 -3.85 19.10 13.04
CA GLU A 68 -3.31 19.87 14.17
C GLU A 68 -3.47 19.11 15.49
N ASP A 69 -2.88 17.92 15.62
CA ASP A 69 -2.76 17.26 16.90
C ASP A 69 -1.57 17.86 17.66
N ASN A 70 -1.91 18.90 18.41
CA ASN A 70 -1.21 19.42 19.57
C ASN A 70 -0.36 18.33 20.28
N PHE A 71 0.97 18.40 20.12
CA PHE A 71 1.89 17.79 21.08
C PHE A 71 2.74 18.88 21.74
N LYS A 72 2.19 19.45 22.81
CA LYS A 72 2.94 20.22 23.81
C LYS A 72 4.02 19.31 24.40
N GLY A 73 5.29 19.62 24.16
CA GLY A 73 6.41 18.78 24.62
C GLY A 73 7.76 19.48 24.67
N LYS A 74 7.92 20.32 25.70
CA LYS A 74 9.15 20.73 26.41
C LYS A 74 10.29 21.43 25.64
N LYS A 75 10.51 22.69 26.06
CA LYS A 75 11.73 23.48 25.89
C LYS A 75 12.90 22.82 26.64
N ASN A 76 14.07 22.80 25.99
CA ASN A 76 15.43 23.04 26.50
C ASN A 76 16.44 22.13 25.80
N LEU A 77 17.47 22.74 25.18
CA LEU A 77 18.89 22.52 25.44
C LEU A 77 19.72 23.30 24.40
N GLU A 78 20.82 23.86 24.88
CA GLU A 78 21.66 24.91 24.30
C GLU A 78 22.39 24.52 23.00
N ALA A 79 22.79 25.55 22.26
CA ALA A 79 23.50 25.46 20.99
C ALA A 79 25.03 25.47 21.19
N PRO A 80 25.80 24.66 20.44
CA PRO A 80 27.18 24.97 20.12
C PRO A 80 27.28 25.62 18.74
N LYS A 81 27.83 26.83 18.71
CA LYS A 81 28.28 27.54 17.50
C LYS A 81 29.47 26.79 16.88
N LYS A 82 29.37 26.37 15.61
CA LYS A 82 30.54 26.23 14.72
C LYS A 82 30.20 26.67 13.29
N THR A 83 31.11 27.49 12.80
CA THR A 83 31.22 28.18 11.51
C THR A 83 31.29 27.21 10.33
N ALA A 84 30.48 27.41 9.29
CA ALA A 84 30.74 26.85 7.96
C ALA A 84 30.13 27.73 6.87
N LYS A 85 30.97 28.03 5.88
CA LYS A 85 30.74 28.90 4.72
C LYS A 85 29.51 28.46 3.89
N LYS A 86 28.93 29.47 3.26
CA LYS A 86 27.75 29.45 2.39
C LYS A 86 28.11 28.79 1.06
N ASP A 87 27.70 27.54 0.87
CA ASP A 87 27.44 26.99 -0.47
C ASP A 87 26.00 26.47 -0.54
N SER A 88 25.33 26.97 -1.57
CA SER A 88 23.94 26.82 -1.92
C SER A 88 23.63 25.39 -2.38
N ARG A 89 23.01 24.60 -1.49
CA ARG A 89 22.01 23.54 -1.79
C ARG A 89 21.56 22.83 -0.51
N ARG A 90 21.12 23.59 0.49
CA ARG A 90 20.44 23.01 1.67
C ARG A 90 18.95 22.83 1.37
N PHE A 91 18.58 21.72 0.74
CA PHE A 91 17.24 21.19 0.97
C PHE A 91 17.16 20.80 2.45
N ASN A 92 16.25 21.44 3.18
CA ASN A 92 15.97 21.26 4.60
C ASN A 92 15.84 19.75 4.95
N THR A 93 16.83 19.17 5.62
CA THR A 93 16.79 17.78 6.13
C THR A 93 16.62 17.69 7.65
N LYS A 94 16.06 18.72 8.30
CA LYS A 94 15.60 18.59 9.70
C LYS A 94 14.25 17.88 9.80
N SER A 95 14.05 16.80 9.05
CA SER A 95 12.83 16.01 9.12
C SER A 95 13.11 14.69 9.84
N LYS A 96 12.59 14.58 11.07
CA LYS A 96 12.49 13.32 11.82
C LYS A 96 11.65 12.32 11.01
N GLY A 97 12.28 11.60 10.08
CA GLY A 97 11.65 10.53 9.29
C GLY A 97 10.62 10.94 8.24
N ARG A 98 10.48 12.22 7.88
CA ARG A 98 9.57 12.70 6.81
C ARG A 98 10.38 13.10 5.58
N MET A 99 9.97 12.70 4.38
CA MET A 99 10.72 13.00 3.15
C MET A 99 10.03 14.09 2.33
N SER A 100 10.81 14.96 1.70
CA SER A 100 10.29 15.91 0.70
C SER A 100 10.00 15.16 -0.60
N GLN A 101 8.87 15.48 -1.25
CA GLN A 101 8.49 15.01 -2.61
C GLN A 101 9.63 15.14 -3.65
N THR A 102 10.62 15.99 -3.40
CA THR A 102 11.69 16.32 -4.34
C THR A 102 13.01 15.54 -4.18
N ARG A 103 13.20 14.70 -3.15
CA ARG A 103 14.55 14.21 -2.80
C ARG A 103 14.79 12.70 -2.78
N HIS A 104 13.79 11.87 -3.08
CA HIS A 104 14.02 10.44 -3.23
C HIS A 104 13.09 9.90 -4.31
N VAL A 105 13.64 9.43 -5.43
CA VAL A 105 12.85 8.72 -6.45
C VAL A 105 12.44 7.38 -5.84
N GLN A 106 11.29 7.36 -5.14
CA GLN A 106 10.66 6.11 -4.74
C GLN A 106 9.82 5.65 -5.92
N THR A 107 10.11 4.45 -6.43
CA THR A 107 9.27 3.86 -7.47
C THR A 107 7.90 3.49 -6.88
N MET A 108 6.86 3.45 -7.72
CA MET A 108 5.52 2.99 -7.30
C MET A 108 5.59 1.64 -6.58
N GLY A 109 6.38 0.70 -7.13
CA GLY A 109 6.56 -0.61 -6.55
C GLY A 109 7.17 -0.57 -5.13
N MET A 110 8.10 0.35 -4.86
CA MET A 110 8.71 0.48 -3.54
C MET A 110 7.71 1.05 -2.51
N ASN A 111 6.96 2.08 -2.87
CA ASN A 111 5.93 2.67 -2.02
C ASN A 111 4.83 1.66 -1.70
N PHE A 112 4.38 0.91 -2.72
CA PHE A 112 3.41 -0.16 -2.57
C PHE A 112 3.93 -1.27 -1.63
N ARG A 113 5.18 -1.71 -1.82
CA ARG A 113 5.81 -2.71 -0.94
C ARG A 113 5.86 -2.26 0.51
N TYR A 114 6.30 -1.03 0.78
CA TYR A 114 6.36 -0.53 2.16
C TYR A 114 4.97 -0.44 2.80
N SER A 115 3.97 0.04 2.05
CA SER A 115 2.59 0.10 2.51
C SER A 115 2.03 -1.29 2.83
N LEU A 116 2.32 -2.29 1.98
CA LEU A 116 1.93 -3.68 2.22
C LEU A 116 2.61 -4.28 3.45
N ILE A 117 3.90 -4.01 3.67
CA ILE A 117 4.61 -4.51 4.86
C ILE A 117 4.04 -3.89 6.14
N GLU A 118 3.76 -2.58 6.14
CA GLU A 118 3.14 -1.91 7.28
C GLU A 118 1.75 -2.48 7.57
N LEU A 119 0.94 -2.70 6.54
CA LEU A 119 -0.38 -3.31 6.68
C LEU A 119 -0.27 -4.75 7.20
N LEU A 120 0.63 -5.56 6.63
CA LEU A 120 0.83 -6.94 7.05
C LEU A 120 1.22 -7.02 8.53
N TYR A 121 2.13 -6.14 8.99
CA TYR A 121 2.50 -6.05 10.40
C TYR A 121 1.29 -5.78 11.30
N LYS A 122 0.38 -4.87 10.90
CA LYS A 122 -0.85 -4.60 11.66
C LYS A 122 -1.78 -5.82 11.68
N LEU A 123 -1.95 -6.49 10.54
CA LEU A 123 -2.80 -7.67 10.42
C LEU A 123 -2.26 -8.86 11.24
N THR A 124 -0.95 -9.10 11.23
CA THR A 124 -0.33 -10.22 11.97
C THR A 124 -0.40 -10.05 13.48
N ASN A 125 -0.52 -8.82 13.97
CA ASN A 125 -0.65 -8.51 15.40
C ASN A 125 -2.12 -8.33 15.85
N SER A 126 -3.08 -8.72 15.01
CA SER A 126 -4.51 -8.63 15.29
C SER A 126 -5.15 -10.02 15.32
N GLN A 127 -6.42 -10.09 15.71
CA GLN A 127 -7.23 -11.31 15.57
C GLN A 127 -8.02 -11.25 14.25
N PRO A 128 -7.61 -11.99 13.19
CA PRO A 128 -8.27 -11.89 11.90
C PRO A 128 -9.57 -12.69 11.85
N HIS A 129 -10.59 -12.10 11.24
CA HIS A 129 -11.79 -12.79 10.79
C HIS A 129 -11.80 -12.83 9.26
N PHE A 130 -11.97 -14.03 8.68
CA PHE A 130 -11.90 -14.23 7.24
C PHE A 130 -13.29 -14.37 6.63
N VAL A 131 -13.59 -13.53 5.64
CA VAL A 131 -14.74 -13.67 4.75
C VAL A 131 -14.21 -14.04 3.35
N ARG A 132 -14.74 -15.11 2.75
CA ARG A 132 -14.37 -15.52 1.39
C ARG A 132 -15.53 -15.21 0.45
N CYS A 133 -15.34 -14.23 -0.42
CA CYS A 133 -16.32 -13.88 -1.44
C CYS A 133 -16.17 -14.80 -2.65
N ILE A 134 -17.28 -15.33 -3.17
CA ILE A 134 -17.31 -16.19 -4.36
C ILE A 134 -18.17 -15.50 -5.42
N ARG A 135 -17.63 -15.35 -6.63
CA ARG A 135 -18.37 -14.78 -7.77
C ARG A 135 -19.31 -15.84 -8.36
N SER A 136 -20.55 -15.48 -8.69
CA SER A 136 -21.55 -16.45 -9.21
C SER A 136 -21.44 -16.69 -10.72
N ASN A 137 -21.10 -15.67 -11.49
CA ASN A 137 -20.89 -15.72 -12.95
C ASN A 137 -20.02 -14.55 -13.44
N MET A 138 -19.53 -14.61 -14.68
CA MET A 138 -18.75 -13.52 -15.30
C MET A 138 -19.63 -12.41 -15.90
N ASP A 139 -20.89 -12.69 -16.21
CA ASP A 139 -21.80 -11.77 -16.92
C ASP A 139 -22.52 -10.76 -16.03
N TYR A 140 -22.15 -10.69 -14.74
CA TYR A 140 -22.76 -9.82 -13.72
C TYR A 140 -24.30 -9.98 -13.60
N SER A 141 -24.83 -11.12 -14.04
CA SER A 141 -26.27 -11.41 -13.99
C SER A 141 -26.65 -11.99 -12.63
N GLY A 142 -27.73 -11.51 -12.01
CA GLY A 142 -28.12 -11.91 -10.66
C GLY A 142 -28.59 -13.37 -10.53
N SER A 143 -29.06 -13.99 -11.61
CA SER A 143 -29.68 -15.32 -11.60
C SER A 143 -28.76 -16.44 -12.10
N LEU A 144 -27.59 -16.11 -12.64
CA LEU A 144 -26.69 -17.10 -13.23
C LEU A 144 -25.73 -17.68 -12.19
N PHE A 145 -25.70 -19.00 -12.13
CA PHE A 145 -24.80 -19.78 -11.26
C PHE A 145 -23.92 -20.68 -12.13
N ASP A 146 -22.70 -20.22 -12.40
CA ASP A 146 -21.71 -21.00 -13.14
C ASP A 146 -21.01 -22.00 -12.20
N ARG A 147 -21.41 -23.27 -12.32
CA ARG A 147 -20.90 -24.36 -11.47
C ARG A 147 -19.40 -24.57 -11.62
N ASP A 148 -18.86 -24.49 -12.83
CA ASP A 148 -17.45 -24.81 -13.07
C ASP A 148 -16.55 -23.67 -12.58
N MET A 149 -16.95 -22.42 -12.83
CA MET A 149 -16.26 -21.26 -12.27
C MET A 149 -16.29 -21.30 -10.74
N ILE A 150 -17.44 -21.53 -10.12
CA ILE A 150 -17.57 -21.58 -8.65
C ILE A 150 -16.76 -22.75 -8.07
N LYS A 151 -16.79 -23.92 -8.69
CA LYS A 151 -15.97 -25.07 -8.29
C LYS A 151 -14.48 -24.73 -8.34
N HIS A 152 -14.03 -24.04 -9.39
CA HIS A 152 -12.66 -23.55 -9.49
C HIS A 152 -12.32 -22.58 -8.35
N GLN A 153 -13.23 -21.65 -8.02
CA GLN A 153 -13.08 -20.70 -6.92
C GLN A 153 -13.00 -21.37 -5.55
N VAL A 154 -13.88 -22.31 -5.25
CA VAL A 154 -13.88 -23.09 -4.00
C VAL A 154 -12.53 -23.80 -3.81
N LYS A 155 -11.96 -24.33 -4.90
CA LYS A 155 -10.64 -24.98 -4.90
C LYS A 155 -9.50 -23.99 -4.66
N TYR A 156 -9.38 -22.92 -5.45
CA TYR A 156 -8.24 -22.01 -5.30
C TYR A 156 -8.32 -21.14 -4.03
N HIS A 157 -9.53 -20.89 -3.50
CA HIS A 157 -9.71 -20.30 -2.18
C HIS A 157 -9.47 -21.31 -1.05
N ALA A 158 -9.17 -22.58 -1.34
CA ALA A 158 -8.92 -23.61 -0.32
C ALA A 158 -10.05 -23.70 0.71
N VAL A 159 -11.31 -23.53 0.27
CA VAL A 159 -12.47 -23.54 1.18
C VAL A 159 -12.62 -24.93 1.79
N CYS A 160 -12.50 -25.99 0.98
CA CYS A 160 -12.56 -27.38 1.46
C CYS A 160 -11.45 -27.71 2.46
N ASP A 161 -10.22 -27.27 2.19
CA ASP A 161 -9.09 -27.48 3.10
C ASP A 161 -9.28 -26.72 4.42
N THR A 162 -9.79 -25.48 4.34
CA THR A 162 -10.13 -24.68 5.52
C THR A 162 -11.21 -25.37 6.37
N ILE A 163 -12.24 -25.95 5.74
CA ILE A 163 -13.28 -26.71 6.43
C ILE A 163 -12.67 -27.93 7.12
N ARG A 164 -11.83 -28.71 6.42
CA ARG A 164 -11.18 -29.90 6.98
C ARG A 164 -10.30 -29.57 8.19
N ILE A 165 -9.48 -28.53 8.10
CA ILE A 165 -8.62 -28.06 9.21
C ILE A 165 -9.48 -27.60 10.39
N ARG A 166 -10.58 -26.87 10.13
CA ARG A 166 -11.49 -26.40 11.18
C ARG A 166 -12.31 -27.50 11.84
N GLN A 167 -12.64 -28.58 11.12
CA GLN A 167 -13.33 -29.76 11.65
C GLN A 167 -12.42 -30.57 12.57
N GLN A 168 -11.14 -30.69 12.24
CA GLN A 168 -10.16 -31.43 13.04
C GLN A 168 -9.60 -30.61 14.20
N GLY A 169 -9.71 -29.28 14.12
CA GLY A 169 -9.21 -28.36 15.13
C GLY A 169 -10.29 -27.79 16.06
N PHE A 170 -9.85 -27.18 17.16
CA PHE A 170 -10.71 -26.39 18.05
C PHE A 170 -10.90 -24.98 17.50
N SER A 171 -11.85 -24.83 16.57
CA SER A 171 -12.11 -23.56 15.85
C SER A 171 -12.61 -22.42 16.76
N HIS A 172 -13.23 -22.74 17.89
CA HIS A 172 -13.68 -21.76 18.87
C HIS A 172 -12.87 -21.93 20.16
N ARG A 173 -12.31 -20.83 20.67
CA ARG A 173 -11.47 -20.81 21.87
C ARG A 173 -12.10 -19.88 22.89
N ILE A 174 -12.92 -20.44 23.75
CA ILE A 174 -13.55 -19.71 24.85
C ILE A 174 -12.59 -19.75 26.06
N PRO A 175 -12.32 -18.62 26.73
CA PRO A 175 -11.61 -18.64 28.01
C PRO A 175 -12.35 -19.50 29.05
N TYR A 176 -11.61 -20.20 29.90
CA TYR A 176 -12.18 -21.15 30.87
C TYR A 176 -13.28 -20.52 31.77
N GLN A 177 -13.05 -19.31 32.26
CA GLN A 177 -14.03 -18.59 33.08
C GLN A 177 -15.35 -18.33 32.35
N GLU A 178 -15.28 -17.98 31.07
CA GLU A 178 -16.46 -17.73 30.23
C GLU A 178 -17.18 -19.04 29.89
N PHE A 179 -16.43 -20.14 29.74
CA PHE A 179 -17.00 -21.47 29.52
C PHE A 179 -17.83 -21.95 30.71
N LEU A 180 -17.36 -21.73 31.96
CA LEU A 180 -18.09 -22.13 33.17
C LEU A 180 -19.37 -21.33 33.42
N ARG A 181 -19.47 -20.11 32.87
CA ARG A 181 -20.61 -19.21 33.07
C ARG A 181 -21.79 -19.52 32.16
N ARG A 182 -21.58 -20.29 31.09
CA ARG A 182 -22.59 -20.69 30.09
C ARG A 182 -23.16 -22.06 30.44
#